data_AF-A0A7S8FH22-F1
#
_entry.id   AF-A0A7S8FH22-F1
#
_cell.length_a   1.000
_cell.length_b   1.000
_cell.length_c   1.000
_cell.angle_alpha   90.00
_cell.angle_beta   90.00
_cell.angle_gamma   90.00
#
_symmetry.space_group_name_H-M   'P 1'
#
loop_
_entity.id
_entity.type
_entity.pdbx_description
1 polymer ?
#
loop_
_entity_poly.entity_id
_entity_poly.type
_entity_poly.pdbx_seq_one_letter_code
_entity_poly.pdbx_strand_id
1 'polypeptide(L)'
;MNRIKAAMVAVAVCGVLGGGLTNSVFAGGDGHVKEVIKHAKEGIAHEKEAIKHLEEAIQGSADGHAKEALEHAKASLKHAEESLAHAEEAHHPAKKK
;
A
#
# COMPACT_ATOMS: atom_id res chain seq x y z
N MET A 1 44.89 -19.31 -15.54
CA MET A 1 43.87 -18.24 -15.74
C MET A 1 42.50 -18.54 -15.13
N ASN A 2 42.03 -19.79 -15.02
CA ASN A 2 40.66 -20.06 -14.57
C ASN A 2 40.44 -19.99 -13.04
N ARG A 3 41.46 -20.31 -12.24
CA ARG A 3 41.33 -20.32 -10.76
C ARG A 3 41.38 -18.92 -10.14
N ILE A 4 42.17 -18.02 -10.73
CA ILE A 4 42.28 -16.61 -10.30
C ILE A 4 41.02 -15.83 -10.69
N LYS A 5 40.47 -16.07 -11.88
CA LYS A 5 39.16 -15.52 -12.30
C LYS A 5 38.03 -16.02 -11.40
N ALA A 6 38.02 -17.30 -11.06
CA ALA A 6 37.03 -17.86 -10.13
C ALA A 6 37.15 -17.27 -8.71
N ALA A 7 38.37 -17.06 -8.21
CA ALA A 7 38.60 -16.45 -6.91
C ALA A 7 38.17 -14.97 -6.86
N MET A 8 38.42 -14.20 -7.93
CA MET A 8 37.95 -12.80 -8.04
C MET A 8 36.42 -12.69 -8.09
N VAL A 9 35.75 -13.61 -8.78
CA VAL A 9 34.28 -13.67 -8.83
C VAL A 9 33.68 -14.03 -7.46
N ALA A 10 34.30 -14.95 -6.71
CA ALA A 10 33.84 -15.30 -5.37
C ALA A 10 33.97 -14.14 -4.37
N VAL A 11 35.06 -13.37 -4.44
CA VAL A 11 35.25 -12.19 -3.59
C VAL A 11 34.27 -11.06 -3.95
N ALA A 12 33.95 -10.86 -5.23
CA ALA A 12 32.96 -9.89 -5.66
C ALA A 12 31.52 -10.26 -5.22
N VAL A 13 31.18 -11.56 -5.21
CA VAL A 13 29.86 -12.05 -4.77
C VAL A 13 29.73 -12.02 -3.24
N CYS A 14 30.81 -12.27 -2.49
CA CYS A 14 30.80 -12.15 -1.02
C CYS A 14 30.91 -10.71 -0.52
N GLY A 15 31.57 -9.80 -1.25
CA GLY A 15 31.61 -8.36 -0.92
C GLY A 15 30.22 -7.70 -0.95
N VAL A 16 29.32 -8.21 -1.78
CA VAL A 16 27.90 -7.77 -1.83
C VAL A 16 27.10 -8.29 -0.62
N LEU A 17 27.52 -9.39 0.00
CA LEU A 17 26.85 -9.99 1.16
C LEU A 17 27.48 -9.60 2.51
N GLY A 18 28.73 -9.11 2.52
CA GLY A 18 29.53 -8.93 3.74
C GLY A 18 29.76 -7.50 4.23
N GLY A 19 29.48 -6.47 3.42
CA GLY A 19 29.58 -5.08 3.90
C GLY A 19 29.79 -4.07 2.79
N GLY A 20 28.85 -3.13 2.65
CA GLY A 20 29.09 -1.92 1.87
C GLY A 20 27.91 -1.29 1.13
N LEU A 21 26.70 -1.86 1.17
CA LEU A 21 25.50 -1.22 0.59
C LEU A 21 24.26 -1.26 1.49
N THR A 22 24.40 -1.71 2.73
CA THR A 22 23.30 -1.67 3.70
C THR A 22 23.52 -0.46 4.59
N ASN A 23 22.73 0.61 4.40
CA ASN A 23 21.97 1.24 5.49
C ASN A 23 21.42 2.65 5.18
N SER A 24 21.62 3.23 4.00
CA SER A 24 21.11 4.60 3.75
C SER A 24 19.77 4.67 2.99
N VAL A 25 19.33 3.61 2.31
CA VAL A 25 18.03 3.63 1.59
C VAL A 25 16.82 3.38 2.51
N PHE A 26 17.01 2.70 3.64
CA PHE A 26 15.92 2.39 4.57
C PHE A 26 15.74 3.41 5.70
N ALA A 27 16.63 4.41 5.83
CA ALA A 27 16.63 5.34 6.96
C ALA A 27 15.60 6.50 6.84
N GLY A 28 14.81 6.56 5.75
CA GLY A 28 13.80 7.61 5.51
C GLY A 28 12.33 7.15 5.59
N GLY A 29 12.06 5.92 6.05
CA GLY A 29 10.78 5.22 5.82
C GLY A 29 9.53 5.81 6.48
N ASP A 30 9.66 6.63 7.51
CA ASP A 30 8.50 7.09 8.30
C ASP A 30 7.65 8.15 7.58
N GLY A 31 8.29 9.03 6.79
CA GLY A 31 7.59 10.11 6.09
C GLY A 31 6.68 9.60 4.97
N HIS A 32 7.11 8.57 4.24
CA HIS A 32 6.33 8.01 3.14
C HIS A 32 5.12 7.22 3.65
N VAL A 33 5.25 6.51 4.78
CA VAL A 33 4.12 5.78 5.39
C VAL A 33 3.03 6.74 5.86
N LYS A 34 3.41 7.85 6.52
CA LYS A 34 2.44 8.88 6.94
C LYS A 34 1.72 9.53 5.76
N GLU A 35 2.44 9.82 4.67
CA GLU A 35 1.81 10.39 3.47
C GLU A 35 0.88 9.38 2.78
N VAL A 36 1.25 8.09 2.75
CA VAL A 36 0.37 7.02 2.24
C VAL A 36 -0.91 6.91 3.06
N ILE A 37 -0.81 6.92 4.39
CA ILE A 37 -1.98 6.90 5.29
C ILE A 37 -2.87 8.14 5.05
N LYS A 38 -2.26 9.32 4.88
CA LYS A 38 -2.99 10.56 4.57
C LYS A 38 -3.73 10.46 3.22
N HIS A 39 -3.05 10.06 2.16
CA HIS A 39 -3.69 9.89 0.84
C HIS A 39 -4.74 8.79 0.83
N ALA A 40 -4.57 7.72 1.62
CA ALA A 40 -5.60 6.70 1.78
C ALA A 40 -6.88 7.27 2.44
N LYS A 41 -6.75 8.15 3.44
CA LYS A 41 -7.88 8.86 4.05
C LYS A 41 -8.58 9.79 3.06
N GLU A 42 -7.81 10.53 2.26
CA GLU A 42 -8.35 11.39 1.19
C GLU A 42 -9.07 10.56 0.13
N GLY A 43 -8.49 9.42 -0.27
CA GLY A 43 -9.10 8.47 -1.21
C GLY A 43 -10.45 7.92 -0.71
N ILE A 44 -10.52 7.52 0.57
CA ILE A 44 -11.77 7.07 1.21
C ILE A 44 -12.81 8.20 1.22
N ALA A 45 -12.41 9.45 1.48
CA ALA A 45 -13.32 10.59 1.44
C ALA A 45 -13.92 10.80 0.04
N HIS A 46 -13.07 10.78 -1.00
CA HIS A 46 -13.53 10.86 -2.38
C HIS A 46 -14.43 9.69 -2.78
N GLU A 47 -14.14 8.47 -2.33
CA GLU A 47 -14.98 7.30 -2.60
C GLU A 47 -16.36 7.43 -1.95
N LYS A 48 -16.45 7.98 -0.71
CA LYS A 48 -17.73 8.28 -0.06
C LYS A 48 -18.56 9.30 -0.87
N GLU A 49 -17.92 10.35 -1.39
CA GLU A 49 -18.59 11.32 -2.26
C GLU A 49 -19.03 10.70 -3.59
N ALA A 50 -18.19 9.86 -4.20
CA ALA A 50 -18.53 9.15 -5.42
C ALA A 50 -19.73 8.20 -5.23
N ILE A 51 -19.77 7.46 -4.10
CA ILE A 51 -20.91 6.63 -3.72
C ILE A 51 -22.17 7.47 -3.57
N LYS A 52 -22.10 8.63 -2.88
CA LYS A 52 -23.24 9.52 -2.73
C LYS A 52 -23.79 10.00 -4.08
N HIS A 53 -22.91 10.42 -4.99
CA HIS A 53 -23.33 10.82 -6.33
C HIS A 53 -23.90 9.67 -7.15
N LEU A 54 -23.36 8.45 -6.97
CA LEU A 54 -23.92 7.26 -7.59
C LEU A 54 -25.32 6.96 -7.05
N GLU A 55 -25.54 7.04 -5.74
CA GLU A 55 -26.86 6.87 -5.11
C GLU A 55 -27.87 7.88 -5.65
N GLU A 56 -27.49 9.15 -5.76
CA GLU A 56 -28.31 10.22 -6.37
C GLU A 56 -28.62 9.93 -7.84
N ALA A 57 -27.61 9.51 -8.62
CA ALA A 57 -27.76 9.25 -10.05
C ALA A 57 -28.65 8.04 -10.35
N ILE A 58 -28.67 7.03 -9.47
CA ILE A 58 -29.49 5.83 -9.63
C ILE A 58 -30.84 5.92 -8.90
N GLN A 59 -31.13 7.03 -8.23
CA GLN A 59 -32.37 7.20 -7.47
C GLN A 59 -33.58 7.04 -8.41
N GLY A 60 -34.46 6.09 -8.10
CA GLY A 60 -35.64 5.78 -8.93
C GLY A 60 -35.33 4.95 -10.18
N SER A 61 -34.08 4.53 -10.39
CA SER A 61 -33.71 3.65 -11.50
C SER A 61 -34.13 2.19 -11.22
N ALA A 62 -34.63 1.53 -12.27
CA ALA A 62 -34.88 0.10 -12.28
C ALA A 62 -33.69 -0.71 -12.82
N ASP A 63 -32.61 -0.05 -13.23
CA ASP A 63 -31.42 -0.71 -13.78
C ASP A 63 -30.71 -1.54 -12.69
N GLY A 64 -30.66 -2.86 -12.90
CA GLY A 64 -30.02 -3.79 -11.98
C GLY A 64 -28.50 -3.63 -11.94
N HIS A 65 -27.85 -3.34 -13.06
CA HIS A 65 -26.40 -3.16 -13.11
C HIS A 65 -25.99 -1.88 -12.38
N ALA A 66 -26.81 -0.83 -12.44
CA ALA A 66 -26.55 0.40 -11.70
C ALA A 66 -26.57 0.18 -10.17
N LYS A 67 -27.48 -0.68 -9.69
CA LYS A 67 -27.53 -1.08 -8.27
C LYS A 67 -26.35 -1.98 -7.89
N GLU A 68 -25.98 -2.92 -8.76
CA GLU A 68 -24.81 -3.79 -8.56
C GLU A 68 -23.50 -2.97 -8.52
N ALA A 69 -23.36 -1.97 -9.38
CA ALA A 69 -22.24 -1.03 -9.34
C ALA A 69 -22.14 -0.28 -8.00
N LEU A 70 -23.27 0.13 -7.43
CA LEU A 70 -23.32 0.74 -6.11
C LEU A 70 -22.88 -0.22 -5.00
N GLU A 71 -23.32 -1.48 -5.05
CA GLU A 71 -22.88 -2.50 -4.09
C GLU A 71 -21.36 -2.77 -4.21
N HIS A 72 -20.82 -2.84 -5.43
CA HIS A 72 -19.38 -2.96 -5.63
C HIS A 72 -18.59 -1.75 -5.13
N ALA A 73 -19.10 -0.53 -5.29
CA ALA A 73 -18.49 0.66 -4.73
C ALA A 73 -18.48 0.63 -3.19
N LYS A 74 -19.58 0.21 -2.56
CA LYS A 74 -19.66 0.04 -1.10
C LYS A 74 -18.70 -1.04 -0.59
N ALA A 75 -18.56 -2.15 -1.31
CA ALA A 75 -17.58 -3.19 -0.98
C ALA A 75 -16.13 -2.70 -1.12
N SER A 76 -15.85 -1.92 -2.17
CA SER A 76 -14.53 -1.31 -2.39
C SER A 76 -14.16 -0.36 -1.25
N LEU A 77 -15.10 0.49 -0.82
CA LEU A 77 -14.93 1.37 0.34
C LEU A 77 -14.55 0.57 1.59
N LYS A 78 -15.29 -0.51 1.87
CA LYS A 78 -15.01 -1.36 3.04
C LYS A 78 -13.58 -1.91 2.99
N HIS A 79 -13.13 -2.40 1.84
CA HIS A 79 -11.77 -2.89 1.67
C HIS A 79 -10.71 -1.79 1.79
N ALA A 80 -11.01 -0.56 1.35
CA ALA A 80 -10.13 0.58 1.54
C ALA A 80 -10.01 0.95 3.03
N GLU A 81 -11.12 0.93 3.78
CA GLU A 81 -11.13 1.16 5.23
C GLU A 81 -10.37 0.07 6.00
N GLU A 82 -10.53 -1.21 5.65
CA GLU A 82 -9.76 -2.33 6.22
C GLU A 82 -8.25 -2.19 5.92
N SER A 83 -7.91 -1.81 4.69
CA SER A 83 -6.52 -1.59 4.28
C SER A 83 -5.88 -0.43 5.04
N LEU A 84 -6.63 0.65 5.27
CA LEU A 84 -6.18 1.79 6.06
C LEU A 84 -5.94 1.36 7.53
N ALA A 85 -6.86 0.60 8.12
CA ALA A 85 -6.69 0.11 9.49
C ALA A 85 -5.41 -0.72 9.65
N HIS A 86 -5.13 -1.63 8.71
CA HIS A 86 -3.89 -2.39 8.70
C HIS A 86 -2.64 -1.50 8.53
N ALA A 87 -2.71 -0.47 7.69
CA ALA A 87 -1.60 0.48 7.52
C ALA A 87 -1.34 1.26 8.81
N GLU A 88 -2.39 1.69 9.52
CA GLU A 88 -2.28 2.39 10.79
C GLU A 88 -1.73 1.50 11.91
N GLU A 89 -2.16 0.24 11.98
CA GLU A 89 -1.62 -0.78 12.90
C GLU A 89 -0.15 -1.08 12.63
N ALA A 90 0.24 -1.19 11.36
CA ALA A 90 1.63 -1.43 10.97
C ALA A 90 2.52 -0.21 11.25
N HIS A 91 1.98 1.01 11.15
CA HIS A 91 2.69 2.24 11.50
C HIS A 91 2.86 2.41 13.02
N HIS A 92 1.89 1.96 13.82
CA HIS A 92 1.95 1.97 15.28
C HIS A 92 1.83 0.55 15.84
N PRO A 93 2.88 -0.30 15.72
CA PRO A 93 2.82 -1.62 16.31
C PRO A 93 2.63 -1.46 17.82
N ALA A 94 1.54 -2.01 18.36
CA ALA A 94 1.28 -2.03 19.80
C ALA A 94 2.56 -2.47 20.51
N LYS A 95 3.01 -1.68 21.49
CA LYS A 95 4.19 -2.01 22.30
C LYS A 95 3.96 -3.41 22.89
N LYS A 96 4.62 -4.42 22.33
CA LYS A 96 4.69 -5.76 22.92
C LYS A 96 5.28 -5.58 24.32
N LYS A 97 4.45 -5.77 25.35
CA LYS A 97 4.89 -5.93 26.73
C LYS A 97 5.58 -7.27 26.91
#